data_AF-A0A939VS22-F1
#
_entry.id   AF-A0A939VS22-F1
#
_cell.length_a   1.000
_cell.length_b   1.000
_cell.length_c   1.000
_cell.angle_alpha   90.00
_cell.angle_beta   90.00
_cell.angle_gamma   90.00
#
_symmetry.space_group_name_H-M   'P 1'
#
loop_
_entity.id
_entity.type
_entity.pdbx_description
1 polymer ?
#
loop_
_entity_poly.entity_id
_entity_poly.type
_entity_poly.pdbx_seq_one_letter_code
_entity_poly.pdbx_strand_id
1 'polypeptide(L)'
;MKTKLKDYLPLIIVVGIVLALLFSGVRDLADKDHVKTIRVEMCKEVVKVVNIFMIIPMGNDYYYFGLDTESGEGAFFQASKSWYSKNFDSEGMAFDENGVQVVGLMKKPAHDKVEYKMEDTIPALRELGISVNSDYVVYTNYKFIALCKIGLVALGTLIVLGLVLDKKKWIPGKVFGVSFAVFLILFFLLFVRYTRFLIW
;
A
#
# COMPACT_ATOMS: atom_id res chain seq x y z
N MET A 1 39.36 12.58 -9.70
CA MET A 1 38.45 11.63 -9.00
C MET A 1 37.08 12.23 -8.67
N LYS A 2 36.99 13.47 -8.17
CA LYS A 2 35.70 14.12 -7.82
C LYS A 2 34.71 14.32 -8.99
N THR A 3 35.20 14.42 -10.23
CA THR A 3 34.37 14.59 -11.44
C THR A 3 33.65 13.30 -11.85
N LYS A 4 34.36 12.18 -11.99
CA LYS A 4 33.75 10.89 -12.36
C LYS A 4 32.69 10.41 -11.36
N LEU A 5 32.86 10.65 -10.06
CA LEU A 5 31.88 10.24 -9.05
C LEU A 5 30.56 11.03 -9.17
N LYS A 6 30.62 12.32 -9.54
CA LYS A 6 29.42 13.14 -9.78
C LYS A 6 28.62 12.64 -10.98
N ASP A 7 29.30 12.11 -12.00
CA ASP A 7 28.64 11.59 -13.21
C ASP A 7 27.92 10.25 -12.94
N TYR A 8 28.40 9.44 -12.00
CA TYR A 8 27.77 8.16 -11.61
C TYR A 8 26.81 8.27 -10.42
N LEU A 9 26.86 9.35 -9.64
CA LEU A 9 25.99 9.53 -8.47
C LEU A 9 24.50 9.43 -8.80
N PRO A 10 23.97 10.06 -9.88
CA PRO A 10 22.57 9.90 -10.25
C PRO A 10 22.21 8.45 -10.59
N LEU A 11 23.11 7.72 -11.27
CA LEU A 11 22.90 6.31 -11.61
C LEU A 11 22.84 5.45 -10.35
N ILE A 12 23.74 5.68 -9.38
CA ILE A 12 23.75 4.96 -8.10
C ILE A 12 22.45 5.22 -7.33
N ILE A 13 21.98 6.46 -7.30
CA ILE A 13 20.71 6.83 -6.64
C ILE A 13 19.54 6.11 -7.30
N VAL A 14 19.45 6.14 -8.64
CA VAL A 14 18.38 5.46 -9.38
C VAL A 14 18.39 3.95 -9.14
N VAL A 15 19.57 3.31 -9.23
CA VAL A 15 19.71 1.87 -8.95
C VAL A 15 19.32 1.56 -7.51
N GLY A 16 19.73 2.40 -6.55
CA GLY A 16 19.33 2.27 -5.14
C GLY A 16 17.82 2.34 -4.95
N ILE A 17 17.14 3.30 -5.59
CA ILE A 17 15.68 3.45 -5.53
C ILE A 17 14.99 2.22 -6.15
N VAL A 18 15.45 1.77 -7.32
CA VAL A 18 14.90 0.60 -8.00
C VAL A 18 15.02 -0.66 -7.13
N LEU A 19 16.20 -0.91 -6.56
CA LEU A 19 16.41 -2.05 -5.67
C LEU A 19 15.55 -1.93 -4.41
N ALA A 20 15.46 -0.75 -3.79
CA ALA A 20 14.63 -0.55 -2.60
C ALA A 20 13.14 -0.82 -2.88
N LEU A 21 12.61 -0.36 -4.03
CA LEU A 21 11.24 -0.65 -4.44
C LEU A 21 11.01 -2.14 -4.69
N LEU A 22 11.94 -2.79 -5.38
CA LEU A 22 11.85 -4.22 -5.68
C LEU A 22 11.92 -5.07 -4.40
N PHE A 23 12.92 -4.84 -3.55
CA PHE A 23 13.10 -5.56 -2.30
C PHE A 23 11.92 -5.34 -1.36
N SER A 24 11.45 -4.10 -1.19
CA SER A 24 10.29 -3.85 -0.33
C SER A 24 9.01 -4.47 -0.88
N GLY A 25 8.76 -4.43 -2.19
CA GLY A 25 7.60 -5.10 -2.80
C GLY A 25 7.66 -6.62 -2.66
N VAL A 26 8.82 -7.24 -2.92
CA VAL A 26 9.00 -8.69 -2.78
C VAL A 26 8.85 -9.11 -1.32
N ARG A 27 9.47 -8.38 -0.38
CA ARG A 27 9.33 -8.62 1.06
C ARG A 27 7.86 -8.57 1.47
N ASP A 28 7.14 -7.53 1.08
CA ASP A 28 5.73 -7.36 1.41
C ASP A 28 4.85 -8.53 0.91
N LEU A 29 5.20 -9.19 -0.20
CA LEU A 29 4.49 -10.36 -0.72
C LEU A 29 4.92 -11.68 -0.06
N ALA A 30 6.17 -11.77 0.38
CA ALA A 30 6.75 -12.96 0.98
C ALA A 30 6.55 -13.03 2.51
N ASP A 31 6.27 -11.90 3.16
CA ASP A 31 6.14 -11.78 4.61
C ASP A 31 4.80 -12.34 5.09
N LYS A 32 4.74 -13.67 5.26
CA LYS A 32 3.55 -14.37 5.75
C LYS A 32 3.38 -14.25 7.26
N ASP A 33 4.49 -14.13 7.99
CA ASP A 33 4.50 -14.16 9.46
C ASP A 33 3.85 -12.90 10.07
N HIS A 34 3.86 -11.79 9.33
CA HIS A 34 3.23 -10.54 9.76
C HIS A 34 1.84 -10.31 9.14
N VAL A 35 1.28 -11.28 8.41
CA VAL A 35 -0.10 -11.19 7.93
C VAL A 35 -1.04 -11.49 9.09
N LYS A 36 -1.89 -10.52 9.43
CA LYS A 36 -2.96 -10.67 10.43
C LYS A 36 -4.31 -10.71 9.72
N THR A 37 -5.15 -11.62 10.19
CA THR A 37 -6.58 -11.65 9.89
C THR A 37 -7.30 -11.26 11.17
N ILE A 38 -8.21 -10.30 11.11
CA ILE A 38 -9.06 -9.87 12.22
C ILE A 38 -10.53 -9.93 11.77
N ARG A 39 -11.44 -10.19 12.71
CA ARG A 39 -12.88 -10.14 12.46
C ARG A 39 -13.49 -8.99 13.25
N VAL A 40 -14.04 -8.01 12.55
CA VAL A 40 -14.44 -6.73 13.13
C VAL A 40 -15.97 -6.61 13.12
N GLU A 41 -16.58 -6.60 14.30
CA GLU A 41 -18.02 -6.34 14.48
C GLU A 41 -18.32 -4.86 14.72
N MET A 42 -17.40 -4.14 15.37
CA MET A 42 -17.50 -2.70 15.60
C MET A 42 -16.27 -1.98 15.06
N CYS A 43 -16.49 -0.93 14.29
CA CYS A 43 -15.47 -0.17 13.60
C CYS A 43 -15.71 1.33 13.71
N LYS A 44 -14.66 2.12 13.87
CA LYS A 44 -14.73 3.59 13.87
C LYS A 44 -13.59 4.20 13.08
N GLU A 45 -13.89 5.23 12.29
CA GLU A 45 -12.86 6.03 11.63
C GLU A 45 -12.04 6.80 12.67
N VAL A 46 -10.72 6.63 12.63
CA VAL A 46 -9.77 7.27 13.57
C VAL A 46 -9.14 8.48 12.93
N VAL A 47 -8.62 8.30 11.71
CA VAL A 47 -7.92 9.37 11.03
C VAL A 47 -8.01 9.22 9.52
N LYS A 48 -8.21 10.38 8.89
CA LYS A 48 -8.06 10.59 7.46
C LYS A 48 -6.77 11.34 7.18
N VAL A 49 -5.95 10.77 6.31
CA VAL A 49 -4.70 11.36 5.85
C VAL A 49 -4.81 11.66 4.36
N VAL A 50 -4.52 12.90 3.96
CA VAL A 50 -4.39 13.23 2.54
C VAL A 50 -3.05 12.66 2.08
N ASN A 51 -3.08 11.77 1.10
CA ASN A 51 -1.86 11.25 0.49
C ASN A 51 -1.34 12.32 -0.47
N ILE A 52 -0.17 12.88 -0.17
CA ILE A 52 0.45 13.94 -0.97
C ILE A 52 1.74 13.38 -1.57
N PHE A 53 1.82 13.39 -2.91
CA PHE A 53 3.09 13.18 -3.59
C PHE A 53 3.67 14.54 -3.97
N MET A 54 4.71 14.97 -3.24
CA MET A 54 5.28 16.32 -3.27
C MET A 54 4.27 17.41 -2.87
N ILE A 55 3.45 17.88 -3.81
CA ILE A 55 2.43 18.92 -3.62
C ILE A 55 1.07 18.53 -4.20
N ILE A 56 0.98 17.37 -4.86
CA ILE A 56 -0.24 16.93 -5.54
C ILE A 56 -0.99 15.98 -4.61
N PRO A 57 -2.24 16.30 -4.21
CA PRO A 57 -3.08 15.38 -3.48
C PRO A 57 -3.46 14.21 -4.39
N MET A 58 -2.97 13.02 -4.04
CA MET A 58 -3.19 11.76 -4.77
C MET A 58 -4.41 10.99 -4.27
N GLY A 59 -4.97 11.38 -3.12
CA GLY A 59 -6.13 10.73 -2.53
C GLY A 59 -6.17 10.87 -1.03
N ASN A 60 -6.99 10.04 -0.40
CA ASN A 60 -7.10 9.96 1.06
C ASN A 60 -6.91 8.52 1.51
N ASP A 61 -6.05 8.34 2.50
CA ASP A 61 -5.89 7.10 3.23
C ASP A 61 -6.75 7.20 4.51
N TYR A 62 -7.62 6.21 4.70
CA TYR A 62 -8.51 6.14 5.85
C TYR A 62 -8.05 5.02 6.77
N TYR A 63 -7.93 5.37 8.05
CA TYR A 63 -7.51 4.47 9.10
C TYR A 63 -8.65 4.33 10.10
N TYR A 64 -8.93 3.07 10.43
CA TYR A 64 -10.03 2.67 11.28
C TYR A 64 -9.47 1.94 12.49
N PHE A 65 -10.23 2.00 13.58
CA PHE A 65 -10.06 1.15 14.74
C PHE A 65 -11.22 0.17 14.77
N GLY A 66 -10.92 -1.11 14.98
CA GLY A 66 -11.94 -2.13 15.18
C GLY A 66 -11.57 -3.08 16.32
N LEU A 67 -12.58 -3.71 16.88
CA LEU A 67 -12.42 -4.77 17.88
C LEU A 67 -12.43 -6.12 17.18
N ASP A 68 -11.36 -6.89 17.36
CA ASP A 68 -11.25 -8.25 16.86
C ASP A 68 -12.02 -9.19 17.77
N THR A 69 -13.11 -9.77 17.28
CA THR A 69 -14.02 -10.56 18.13
C THR A 69 -13.47 -11.94 18.47
N GLU A 70 -12.47 -12.42 17.72
CA GLU A 70 -11.81 -13.68 18.03
C GLU A 70 -10.77 -13.54 19.15
N SER A 71 -10.03 -12.43 19.21
CA SER A 71 -8.96 -12.21 20.19
C SER A 71 -9.34 -11.28 21.35
N GLY A 72 -10.40 -10.49 21.19
CA GLY A 72 -10.75 -9.40 22.12
C GLY A 72 -9.81 -8.20 22.04
N GLU A 73 -8.87 -8.19 21.10
CA GLU A 73 -7.92 -7.09 20.92
C GLU A 73 -8.47 -6.03 19.97
N GLY A 74 -8.18 -4.76 20.26
CA GLY A 74 -8.36 -3.69 19.30
C GLY A 74 -7.24 -3.67 18.26
N ALA A 75 -7.59 -3.36 17.01
CA ALA A 75 -6.65 -3.26 15.91
C ALA A 75 -6.91 -1.99 15.09
N PHE A 76 -5.83 -1.31 14.73
CA PHE A 76 -5.86 -0.26 13.72
C PHE A 76 -5.61 -0.87 12.35
N PHE A 77 -6.40 -0.48 11.36
CA PHE A 77 -6.26 -0.97 10.00
C PHE A 77 -6.60 0.09 8.97
N GLN A 78 -5.94 0.00 7.82
CA GLN A 78 -6.23 0.87 6.68
C GLN A 78 -7.32 0.23 5.81
N ALA A 79 -8.33 1.00 5.43
CA ALA A 79 -9.32 0.57 4.44
C ALA A 79 -9.79 1.76 3.59
N SER A 80 -10.55 1.49 2.53
CA SER A 80 -11.17 2.56 1.74
C SER A 80 -12.43 3.08 2.43
N LYS A 81 -12.79 4.36 2.19
CA LYS A 81 -14.06 4.91 2.69
C LYS A 81 -15.28 4.11 2.20
N SER A 82 -15.24 3.65 0.95
CA SER A 82 -16.29 2.81 0.37
C SER A 82 -16.41 1.46 1.07
N TRP A 83 -15.29 0.88 1.48
CA TRP A 83 -15.28 -0.37 2.25
C TRP A 83 -16.00 -0.17 3.59
N TYR A 84 -15.75 0.93 4.32
CA TYR A 84 -16.46 1.21 5.56
C TYR A 84 -17.98 1.33 5.32
N SER A 85 -18.40 2.18 4.39
CA SER A 85 -19.83 2.42 4.13
C SER A 85 -20.60 1.21 3.60
N LYS A 86 -19.90 0.21 3.07
CA LYS A 86 -20.48 -1.03 2.55
C LYS A 86 -20.66 -2.08 3.64
N ASN A 87 -19.84 -2.02 4.68
CA ASN A 87 -19.72 -3.07 5.68
C ASN A 87 -20.27 -2.67 7.05
N PHE A 88 -20.38 -1.36 7.34
CA PHE A 88 -20.79 -0.84 8.64
C PHE A 88 -21.88 0.23 8.50
N ASP A 89 -22.74 0.30 9.51
CA ASP A 89 -23.75 1.33 9.64
C ASP A 89 -23.18 2.65 10.18
N SER A 90 -24.08 3.61 10.46
CA SER A 90 -23.70 4.91 11.01
C SER A 90 -23.18 4.87 12.45
N GLU A 91 -23.52 3.83 13.21
CA GLU A 91 -23.03 3.62 14.58
C GLU A 91 -21.70 2.86 14.61
N GLY A 92 -21.29 2.31 13.46
CA GLY A 92 -20.07 1.54 13.30
C GLY A 92 -20.27 0.05 13.55
N MET A 93 -21.51 -0.43 13.57
CA MET A 93 -21.85 -1.85 13.66
C MET A 93 -21.76 -2.51 12.29
N ALA A 94 -21.19 -3.70 12.22
CA ALA A 94 -21.15 -4.47 10.99
C ALA A 94 -22.57 -4.84 10.53
N PHE A 95 -22.83 -4.79 9.23
CA PHE A 95 -24.11 -5.27 8.67
C PHE A 95 -24.21 -6.80 8.70
N ASP A 96 -23.07 -7.51 8.70
CA ASP A 96 -23.02 -8.96 8.86
C ASP A 96 -22.94 -9.30 10.35
N GLU A 97 -23.85 -10.16 10.81
CA GLU A 97 -23.89 -10.64 12.21
C GLU A 97 -22.61 -11.37 12.62
N ASN A 98 -21.85 -11.91 11.67
CA ASN A 98 -20.56 -12.57 11.92
C ASN A 98 -19.38 -11.59 11.85
N GLY A 99 -19.65 -10.28 11.76
CA GLY A 99 -18.63 -9.26 11.57
C GLY A 99 -17.95 -9.31 10.19
N VAL A 100 -16.99 -8.43 9.99
CA VAL A 100 -16.30 -8.25 8.71
C VAL A 100 -14.86 -8.70 8.84
N GLN A 101 -14.44 -9.63 7.98
CA GLN A 101 -13.06 -10.10 7.96
C GLN A 101 -12.14 -9.07 7.29
N VAL A 102 -11.08 -8.69 7.98
CA VAL A 102 -10.02 -7.82 7.48
C VAL A 102 -8.71 -8.59 7.47
N VAL A 103 -8.10 -8.70 6.30
CA VAL A 103 -6.79 -9.37 6.13
C VAL A 103 -5.78 -8.34 5.64
N GLY A 104 -4.65 -8.24 6.32
CA GLY A 104 -3.60 -7.32 5.92
C GLY A 104 -2.26 -7.63 6.52
N LEU A 105 -1.24 -6.90 6.07
CA LEU A 105 0.12 -7.00 6.57
C LEU A 105 0.34 -5.98 7.68
N MET A 106 0.78 -6.44 8.85
CA MET A 106 1.11 -5.58 9.98
C MET A 106 2.39 -4.79 9.70
N LYS A 107 2.30 -3.46 9.75
CA LYS A 107 3.43 -2.56 9.54
C LYS A 107 3.32 -1.33 10.41
N LYS A 108 4.47 -0.69 10.67
CA LYS A 108 4.48 0.63 11.28
C LYS A 108 3.65 1.62 10.47
N PRO A 109 2.97 2.56 11.12
CA PRO A 109 2.26 3.63 10.44
C PRO A 109 3.17 4.35 9.45
N ALA A 110 2.69 4.55 8.22
CA ALA A 110 3.44 5.27 7.19
C ALA A 110 3.44 6.80 7.38
N HIS A 111 2.61 7.31 8.30
CA HIS A 111 2.46 8.75 8.55
C HIS A 111 2.44 9.05 10.04
N ASP A 112 3.22 10.05 10.45
CA ASP A 112 3.31 10.55 11.83
C ASP A 112 1.95 10.96 12.39
N LYS A 113 1.05 11.48 11.53
CA LYS A 113 -0.32 11.85 11.94
C LYS A 113 -1.14 10.64 12.38
N VAL A 114 -0.90 9.46 11.80
CA VAL A 114 -1.55 8.22 12.20
C VAL A 114 -0.97 7.73 13.51
N GLU A 115 0.36 7.73 13.64
CA GLU A 115 1.05 7.38 14.88
C GLU A 115 0.57 8.24 16.04
N TYR A 116 0.58 9.56 15.88
CA TYR A 116 0.04 10.50 16.87
C TYR A 116 -1.42 10.20 17.25
N LYS A 117 -2.27 9.86 16.27
CA LYS A 117 -3.68 9.55 16.57
C LYS A 117 -3.88 8.20 17.24
N MET A 118 -3.01 7.24 16.97
CA MET A 118 -2.98 5.98 17.72
C MET A 118 -2.55 6.24 19.17
N GLU A 119 -1.47 7.01 19.39
CA GLU A 119 -0.98 7.39 20.73
C GLU A 119 -2.04 8.13 21.56
N ASP A 120 -2.85 8.98 20.94
CA ASP A 120 -3.95 9.71 21.56
C ASP A 120 -5.14 8.78 21.93
N THR A 121 -5.39 7.76 21.13
CA THR A 121 -6.57 6.87 21.28
C THR A 121 -6.30 5.68 22.21
N ILE A 122 -5.09 5.12 22.17
CA ILE A 122 -4.72 3.89 22.88
C ILE A 122 -4.89 3.99 24.41
N PRO A 123 -4.51 5.07 25.10
CA PRO A 123 -4.68 5.19 26.54
C PRO A 123 -6.15 5.04 26.97
N ALA A 124 -7.06 5.72 26.27
CA ALA A 124 -8.50 5.62 26.54
C ALA A 124 -9.03 4.20 26.34
N LEU A 125 -8.54 3.49 25.31
CA LEU A 125 -8.92 2.09 25.08
C LEU A 125 -8.40 1.16 26.17
N ARG A 126 -7.16 1.38 26.64
CA ARG A 126 -6.58 0.60 27.74
C ARG A 126 -7.31 0.83 29.06
N GLU A 127 -7.78 2.04 29.33
CA GLU A 127 -8.64 2.34 30.48
C GLU A 127 -9.98 1.59 30.43
N LEU A 128 -10.49 1.33 29.22
CA LEU A 128 -11.67 0.48 28.99
C LEU A 128 -11.35 -1.03 29.00
N GLY A 129 -10.11 -1.42 29.31
CA GLY A 129 -9.67 -2.82 29.36
C GLY A 129 -9.39 -3.45 28.00
N ILE A 130 -9.35 -2.66 26.92
CA ILE A 130 -9.12 -3.16 25.56
C ILE A 130 -7.60 -3.21 25.31
N SER A 131 -7.09 -4.42 25.03
CA SER A 131 -5.69 -4.61 24.60
C SER A 131 -5.54 -4.15 23.16
N VAL A 132 -4.52 -3.33 22.87
CA VAL A 132 -4.27 -2.79 21.51
C VAL A 132 -2.77 -2.78 21.24
N ASN A 133 -2.39 -3.26 20.06
CA ASN A 133 -1.02 -3.14 19.58
C ASN A 133 -0.74 -1.69 19.14
N SER A 134 0.19 -1.02 19.82
CA SER A 134 0.51 0.39 19.59
C SER A 134 1.42 0.64 18.39
N ASP A 135 2.12 -0.39 17.93
CA ASP A 135 3.29 -0.17 17.07
C ASP A 135 2.98 -0.45 15.60
N TYR A 136 1.81 -1.05 15.32
CA TYR A 136 1.47 -1.56 14.00
C TYR A 136 0.03 -1.24 13.59
N VAL A 137 -0.12 -1.07 12.27
CA VAL A 137 -1.39 -0.97 11.55
C VAL A 137 -1.47 -2.13 10.56
N VAL A 138 -2.67 -2.69 10.41
CA VAL A 138 -2.96 -3.72 9.41
C VAL A 138 -3.23 -3.04 8.06
N TYR A 139 -2.30 -3.18 7.11
CA TYR A 139 -2.44 -2.66 5.75
C TYR A 139 -3.16 -3.68 4.85
N THR A 140 -4.43 -3.42 4.51
CA THR A 140 -5.27 -4.35 3.71
C THR A 140 -4.88 -4.39 2.23
N ASN A 141 -4.44 -3.26 1.70
CA ASN A 141 -4.03 -3.09 0.30
C ASN A 141 -2.56 -3.48 0.03
N TYR A 142 -1.86 -4.11 0.99
CA TYR A 142 -0.42 -4.36 0.92
C TYR A 142 0.00 -5.13 -0.34
N LYS A 143 -0.78 -6.16 -0.75
CA LYS A 143 -0.49 -6.96 -1.95
C LYS A 143 -0.54 -6.09 -3.20
N PHE A 144 -1.55 -5.21 -3.29
CA PHE A 144 -1.69 -4.30 -4.41
C PHE A 144 -0.53 -3.30 -4.47
N ILE A 145 -0.22 -2.65 -3.34
CA ILE A 145 0.92 -1.73 -3.25
C ILE A 145 2.22 -2.43 -3.63
N ALA A 146 2.45 -3.64 -3.14
CA ALA A 146 3.63 -4.43 -3.46
C ALA A 146 3.75 -4.77 -4.95
N LEU A 147 2.64 -5.19 -5.57
CA LEU A 147 2.57 -5.41 -7.02
C LEU A 147 2.81 -4.12 -7.83
N CYS A 148 2.29 -2.98 -7.37
CA CYS A 148 2.56 -1.69 -8.00
C CYS A 148 4.05 -1.33 -7.95
N LYS A 149 4.73 -1.55 -6.80
CA LYS A 149 6.18 -1.32 -6.68
C LYS A 149 6.96 -2.18 -7.68
N ILE A 150 6.65 -3.48 -7.75
CA ILE A 150 7.31 -4.42 -8.68
C ILE A 150 7.02 -4.03 -10.14
N GLY A 151 5.77 -3.67 -10.44
CA GLY A 151 5.35 -3.22 -11.77
C GLY A 151 6.08 -1.95 -12.23
N LEU A 152 6.27 -0.97 -11.34
CA LEU A 152 7.04 0.24 -11.63
C LEU A 152 8.50 -0.08 -11.96
N VAL A 153 9.12 -0.99 -11.21
CA VAL A 153 10.49 -1.46 -11.48
C VAL A 153 10.58 -2.17 -12.83
N ALA A 154 9.63 -3.07 -13.14
CA ALA A 154 9.58 -3.76 -14.43
C ALA A 154 9.42 -2.76 -15.59
N LEU A 155 8.52 -1.78 -15.45
CA LEU A 155 8.27 -0.75 -16.44
C LEU A 155 9.52 0.12 -16.68
N GLY A 156 10.19 0.56 -15.60
CA GLY A 156 11.44 1.32 -15.71
C GLY A 156 12.54 0.52 -16.41
N THR A 157 12.67 -0.77 -16.09
CA THR A 157 13.66 -1.65 -16.72
C THR A 157 13.39 -1.82 -18.22
N LEU A 158 12.12 -1.99 -18.61
CA LEU A 158 11.72 -2.08 -20.01
C LEU A 158 12.05 -0.80 -20.79
N ILE A 159 11.79 0.38 -20.21
CA ILE A 159 12.14 1.67 -20.85
C ILE A 159 13.64 1.74 -21.12
N VAL A 160 14.47 1.42 -20.11
CA VAL A 160 15.94 1.46 -20.26
C VAL A 160 16.40 0.46 -21.31
N LEU A 161 15.89 -0.78 -21.29
CA LEU A 161 16.21 -1.80 -22.29
C LEU A 161 15.84 -1.34 -23.70
N GLY A 162 14.65 -0.75 -23.88
CA GLY A 162 14.22 -0.18 -25.16
C GLY A 162 15.16 0.88 -25.70
N LEU A 163 15.54 1.84 -24.84
CA LEU A 163 16.49 2.90 -25.22
C LEU A 163 17.87 2.33 -25.60
N VAL A 164 18.34 1.28 -24.92
CA VAL A 164 19.61 0.63 -25.26
C VAL A 164 19.50 -0.14 -26.59
N LEU A 165 18.41 -0.87 -26.80
CA LEU A 165 18.19 -1.68 -28.00
C LEU A 165 17.97 -0.82 -29.26
N ASP A 166 17.28 0.32 -29.12
CA ASP A 166 17.09 1.30 -30.19
C ASP A 166 18.42 1.95 -30.58
N LYS A 167 19.24 2.35 -29.60
CA LYS A 167 20.61 2.85 -29.84
C LYS A 167 21.49 1.84 -30.57
N LYS A 168 21.34 0.54 -30.27
CA LYS A 168 22.05 -0.55 -30.95
C LYS A 168 21.41 -0.96 -32.28
N LYS A 169 20.27 -0.36 -32.68
CA LYS A 169 19.46 -0.71 -33.86
C LYS A 169 19.07 -2.19 -33.93
N TRP A 170 18.98 -2.87 -32.79
CA TRP A 170 18.64 -4.29 -32.75
C TRP A 170 17.15 -4.54 -32.97
N ILE A 171 16.31 -3.59 -32.59
CA ILE A 171 14.86 -3.64 -32.76
C ILE A 171 14.42 -2.30 -33.35
N PRO A 172 13.55 -2.28 -34.38
CA PRO A 172 12.99 -1.03 -34.88
C PRO A 172 12.20 -0.32 -33.77
N GLY A 173 12.46 0.97 -33.52
CA GLY A 173 11.79 1.75 -32.47
C GLY A 173 10.25 1.72 -32.52
N LYS A 174 9.66 1.51 -33.71
CA LYS A 174 8.20 1.30 -33.86
C LYS A 174 7.70 0.03 -33.16
N VAL A 175 8.45 -1.07 -33.24
CA VAL A 175 8.08 -2.36 -32.61
C VAL A 175 8.18 -2.23 -31.09
N PHE A 176 9.25 -1.62 -30.59
CA PHE A 176 9.40 -1.37 -29.16
C PHE A 176 8.29 -0.45 -28.61
N GLY A 177 7.97 0.65 -29.32
CA GLY A 177 6.91 1.57 -28.92
C GLY A 177 5.53 0.91 -28.84
N VAL A 178 5.20 0.02 -29.79
CA VAL A 178 3.93 -0.72 -29.76
C VAL A 178 3.90 -1.73 -28.61
N SER A 179 4.96 -2.52 -28.40
CA SER A 179 5.04 -3.46 -27.27
C SER A 179 4.96 -2.73 -25.92
N PHE A 180 5.60 -1.58 -25.80
CA PHE A 180 5.54 -0.75 -24.61
C PHE A 180 4.15 -0.16 -24.36
N ALA A 181 3.48 0.34 -25.40
CA ALA A 181 2.10 0.83 -25.30
C ALA A 181 1.13 -0.29 -24.89
N VAL A 182 1.27 -1.50 -25.46
CA VAL A 182 0.47 -2.67 -25.07
C VAL A 182 0.72 -3.05 -23.62
N PHE A 183 1.98 -3.05 -23.16
CA PHE A 183 2.30 -3.31 -21.76
C PHE A 183 1.69 -2.26 -20.83
N LEU A 184 1.77 -0.98 -21.17
CA LEU A 184 1.14 0.11 -20.41
C LEU A 184 -0.37 -0.06 -20.32
N ILE A 185 -1.04 -0.40 -21.42
CA ILE A 185 -2.48 -0.65 -21.45
C ILE A 185 -2.83 -1.86 -20.57
N LEU A 186 -2.10 -2.98 -20.69
CA LEU A 186 -2.34 -4.17 -19.86
C LEU A 186 -2.07 -3.89 -18.38
N PHE A 187 -0.99 -3.16 -18.07
CA PHE A 187 -0.68 -2.74 -16.72
C PHE A 187 -1.79 -1.83 -16.16
N PHE A 188 -2.27 -0.88 -16.95
CA PHE A 188 -3.37 0.00 -16.57
C PHE A 188 -4.69 -0.76 -16.39
N LEU A 189 -5.01 -1.71 -17.27
CA LEU A 189 -6.20 -2.56 -17.14
C LEU A 189 -6.12 -3.47 -15.90
N LEU A 190 -4.96 -4.05 -15.61
CA LEU A 190 -4.72 -4.81 -14.38
C LEU A 190 -4.82 -3.90 -13.15
N PHE A 191 -4.27 -2.69 -13.21
CA PHE A 191 -4.35 -1.68 -12.15
C PHE A 191 -5.80 -1.27 -11.87
N VAL A 192 -6.57 -0.93 -12.92
CA VAL A 192 -8.00 -0.58 -12.81
C VAL A 192 -8.85 -1.77 -12.33
N ARG A 193 -8.54 -2.99 -12.76
CA ARG A 193 -9.23 -4.19 -12.29
C ARG A 193 -8.93 -4.46 -10.82
N TYR A 194 -7.68 -4.31 -10.38
CA TYR A 194 -7.30 -4.51 -8.99
C TYR A 194 -7.82 -3.41 -8.05
N THR A 195 -7.88 -2.15 -8.49
CA THR A 195 -8.54 -1.09 -7.71
C THR A 195 -10.05 -1.31 -7.58
N ARG A 196 -10.68 -1.98 -8.55
CA ARG A 196 -12.06 -2.48 -8.40
C ARG A 196 -12.19 -3.69 -7.47
N PHE A 197 -11.14 -4.51 -7.32
CA PHE A 197 -11.13 -5.59 -6.32
C PHE A 197 -10.87 -5.09 -4.89
N LEU A 198 -10.29 -3.89 -4.72
CA LEU A 198 -10.23 -3.14 -3.46
C LEU A 198 -11.59 -2.52 -3.04
N ILE A 199 -12.67 -2.75 -3.82
CA ILE A 199 -14.06 -2.39 -3.50
C ILE A 199 -14.82 -3.59 -2.88
N TRP A 200 -14.16 -4.72 -2.65
CA TRP A 200 -14.79 -5.87 -1.98
C TRP A 200 -14.64 -5.80 -0.47
#